data_AF-A0A2G6KM82-F1
#
_entry.id   AF-A0A2G6KM82-F1
#
_cell.length_a   1.000
_cell.length_b   1.000
_cell.length_c   1.000
_cell.angle_alpha   90.00
_cell.angle_beta   90.00
_cell.angle_gamma   90.00
#
_symmetry.space_group_name_H-M   'P 1'
#
loop_
_entity.id
_entity.type
_entity.pdbx_description
1 polymer ?
#
loop_
_entity_poly.entity_id
_entity_poly.type
_entity_poly.pdbx_seq_one_letter_code
_entity_poly.pdbx_strand_id
1 'polypeptide(L)'
;MAHPIVLDELIASGAMQLPDNPGEILAEARAETERVAELDLGEQMDGLRQFRQGRELRIAVAELEGTLPLMKVSDQLSWLAEAMIDVVLDLVEAPLAARHGRPVCERNGERVHPEVAVLAYGKLGGLELGFGSDLDLVFVHDSTAEASQTDGESVIDNGVYYARLAQKFVHFMTTPTPAGILYEIDLRLRPNGSAGLLVTGIDSFARYQRKEAWTWEHQALVRTRMVRGSDALAERFCTVRAEVLERRRDIEVLRREVAEMREKMRQHLGSDNAAGKAVGKAAGNTMDIKQDAGGIADIEFMVQFLVLAHAHATPALVEWSDNVRILETASKLGVLPQSDARALLEAYLALRAMQHRQVLEGGDTDLVPDAALSDIIAPVLELRQTLLGLPWCVQEPVAQVSAPLPSDRPADT
;
A
#
# COMPACT_ATOMS: atom_id res chain seq x y z
N MET A 1 4.93 -14.20 -25.30
CA MET A 1 4.74 -12.76 -25.53
C MET A 1 3.24 -12.49 -25.49
N ALA A 2 2.73 -11.93 -24.40
CA ALA A 2 1.28 -11.80 -24.17
C ALA A 2 0.65 -10.58 -24.87
N HIS A 3 1.41 -9.51 -25.13
CA HIS A 3 0.88 -8.25 -25.67
C HIS A 3 1.81 -7.64 -26.74
N PRO A 4 1.63 -7.97 -28.04
CA PRO A 4 2.47 -7.47 -29.14
C PRO A 4 2.41 -5.95 -29.33
N ILE A 5 1.28 -5.32 -28.98
CA ILE A 5 1.03 -3.88 -29.16
C ILE A 5 1.98 -3.00 -28.34
N VAL A 6 2.54 -3.55 -27.25
CA VAL A 6 3.49 -2.83 -26.38
C VAL A 6 4.85 -2.63 -27.06
N LEU A 7 5.20 -3.48 -28.03
CA LEU A 7 6.42 -3.30 -28.85
C LEU A 7 6.26 -2.14 -29.83
N ASP A 8 5.06 -1.95 -30.38
CA ASP A 8 4.79 -0.83 -31.28
C ASP A 8 4.87 0.50 -30.52
N GLU A 9 4.48 0.54 -29.25
CA GLU A 9 4.69 1.72 -28.39
C GLU A 9 6.16 2.06 -28.17
N LEU A 10 7.02 1.06 -27.92
CA LEU A 10 8.47 1.28 -27.76
C LEU A 10 9.11 1.84 -29.03
N ILE A 11 8.60 1.46 -30.20
CA ILE A 11 9.10 1.90 -31.50
C ILE A 11 8.52 3.28 -31.86
N ALA A 12 7.26 3.55 -31.54
CA ALA A 12 6.55 4.76 -31.92
C ALA A 12 6.91 5.98 -31.05
N SER A 13 7.24 5.79 -29.77
CA SER A 13 7.45 6.94 -28.88
C SER A 13 8.77 7.67 -29.13
N GLY A 14 9.79 7.02 -29.70
CA GLY A 14 11.13 7.59 -29.97
C GLY A 14 11.89 8.08 -28.72
N ALA A 15 11.21 8.24 -27.59
CA ALA A 15 11.68 8.76 -26.33
C ALA A 15 11.58 7.64 -25.29
N MET A 16 12.73 7.07 -24.93
CA MET A 16 12.89 6.28 -23.70
C MET A 16 12.92 7.17 -22.45
N GLN A 17 12.80 8.49 -22.60
CA GLN A 17 12.86 9.41 -21.49
C GLN A 17 11.53 9.37 -20.71
N LEU A 18 11.61 8.90 -19.48
CA LEU A 18 10.49 8.91 -18.55
C LEU A 18 10.32 10.32 -17.97
N PRO A 19 9.07 10.81 -17.85
CA PRO A 19 8.77 12.07 -17.17
C PRO A 19 9.39 12.13 -15.78
N ASP A 20 9.87 13.29 -15.34
CA ASP A 20 10.46 13.46 -14.01
C ASP A 20 9.45 13.95 -12.95
N ASN A 21 8.20 14.19 -13.36
CA ASN A 21 7.14 14.72 -12.51
C ASN A 21 5.80 13.99 -12.76
N PRO A 22 4.92 13.92 -11.75
CA PRO A 22 3.61 13.26 -11.87
C PRO A 22 2.63 13.97 -12.83
N GLY A 23 2.79 15.26 -13.06
CA GLY A 23 1.86 16.06 -13.87
C GLY A 23 1.85 15.67 -15.35
N GLU A 24 3.02 15.37 -15.91
CA GLU A 24 3.16 14.85 -17.27
C GLU A 24 2.49 13.48 -17.45
N ILE A 25 2.65 12.59 -16.47
CA ILE A 25 2.02 11.26 -16.48
C ILE A 25 0.50 11.38 -16.46
N LEU A 26 -0.02 12.30 -15.64
CA LEU A 26 -1.45 12.58 -15.60
C LEU A 26 -1.95 13.18 -16.91
N ALA A 27 -1.20 14.09 -17.52
CA ALA A 27 -1.56 14.67 -18.82
C ALA A 27 -1.61 13.61 -19.93
N GLU A 28 -0.63 12.70 -19.98
CA GLU A 28 -0.63 11.55 -20.88
C GLU A 28 -1.86 10.65 -20.66
N ALA A 29 -2.19 10.33 -19.40
CA ALA A 29 -3.35 9.53 -19.05
C ALA A 29 -4.68 10.18 -19.46
N ARG A 30 -4.79 11.51 -19.29
CA ARG A 30 -5.97 12.29 -19.70
C ARG A 30 -6.13 12.29 -21.21
N ALA A 31 -5.03 12.51 -21.95
CA ALA A 31 -5.04 12.44 -23.42
C ALA A 31 -5.49 11.06 -23.93
N GLU A 32 -5.05 10.00 -23.28
CA GLU A 32 -5.50 8.64 -23.60
C GLU A 32 -6.99 8.44 -23.29
N THR A 33 -7.47 8.97 -22.16
CA THR A 33 -8.89 8.89 -21.78
C THR A 33 -9.77 9.64 -22.77
N GLU A 34 -9.35 10.82 -23.23
CA GLU A 34 -10.03 11.58 -24.28
C GLU A 34 -10.10 10.80 -25.60
N ARG A 35 -9.02 10.10 -25.96
CA ARG A 35 -8.95 9.26 -27.17
C ARG A 35 -9.99 8.14 -27.16
N VAL A 36 -10.30 7.58 -25.98
CA VAL A 36 -11.24 6.46 -25.82
C VAL A 36 -12.62 6.87 -25.33
N ALA A 37 -12.86 8.15 -25.03
CA ALA A 37 -14.07 8.63 -24.34
C ALA A 37 -15.38 8.26 -25.06
N GLU A 38 -15.39 8.26 -26.40
CA GLU A 38 -16.56 7.96 -27.23
C GLU A 38 -16.71 6.47 -27.57
N LEU A 39 -15.75 5.63 -27.13
CA LEU A 39 -15.77 4.19 -27.35
C LEU A 39 -16.68 3.48 -26.33
N ASP A 40 -16.97 2.21 -26.57
CA ASP A 40 -17.71 1.43 -25.56
C ASP A 40 -16.87 1.18 -24.30
N LEU A 41 -17.52 0.77 -23.21
CA LEU A 41 -16.84 0.56 -21.93
C LEU A 41 -15.69 -0.46 -22.03
N GLY A 42 -15.84 -1.52 -22.84
CA GLY A 42 -14.80 -2.54 -23.01
C GLY A 42 -13.58 -1.96 -23.73
N GLU A 43 -13.79 -1.16 -24.77
CA GLU A 43 -12.73 -0.48 -25.51
C GLU A 43 -12.05 0.61 -24.67
N GLN A 44 -12.80 1.37 -23.85
CA GLN A 44 -12.24 2.30 -22.87
C GLN A 44 -11.33 1.59 -21.86
N MET A 45 -11.79 0.43 -21.37
CA MET A 45 -11.05 -0.42 -20.45
C MET A 45 -9.76 -0.96 -21.08
N ASP A 46 -9.81 -1.43 -22.32
CA ASP A 46 -8.65 -1.94 -23.04
C ASP A 46 -7.63 -0.82 -23.31
N GLY A 47 -8.06 0.38 -23.71
CA GLY A 47 -7.17 1.52 -23.97
C GLY A 47 -6.33 1.91 -22.74
N LEU A 48 -6.97 2.11 -21.58
CA LEU A 48 -6.25 2.46 -20.35
C LEU A 48 -5.33 1.33 -19.84
N ARG A 49 -5.68 0.07 -20.07
CA ARG A 49 -4.81 -1.08 -19.76
C ARG A 49 -3.57 -1.10 -20.63
N GLN A 50 -3.74 -0.88 -21.93
CA GLN A 50 -2.63 -0.81 -22.89
C GLN A 50 -1.69 0.35 -22.55
N PHE A 51 -2.23 1.53 -22.24
CA PHE A 51 -1.46 2.68 -21.77
C PHE A 51 -0.64 2.37 -20.51
N ARG A 52 -1.26 1.76 -19.49
CA ARG A 52 -0.55 1.34 -18.27
C ARG A 52 0.60 0.38 -18.62
N GLN A 53 0.33 -0.66 -19.39
CA GLN A 53 1.33 -1.67 -19.78
C GLN A 53 2.49 -1.06 -20.58
N GLY A 54 2.17 -0.14 -21.49
CA GLY A 54 3.12 0.65 -22.25
C GLY A 54 4.09 1.41 -21.35
N ARG A 55 3.57 2.14 -20.36
CA ARG A 55 4.40 2.87 -19.40
C ARG A 55 5.18 1.94 -18.46
N GLU A 56 4.56 0.89 -17.93
CA GLU A 56 5.26 -0.09 -17.09
C GLU A 56 6.43 -0.76 -17.82
N LEU A 57 6.27 -1.08 -19.12
CA LEU A 57 7.37 -1.61 -19.92
C LEU A 57 8.53 -0.62 -20.02
N ARG A 58 8.25 0.66 -20.28
CA ARG A 58 9.31 1.70 -20.35
C ARG A 58 10.03 1.86 -19.00
N ILE A 59 9.29 1.81 -17.90
CA ILE A 59 9.86 1.85 -16.54
C ILE A 59 10.77 0.63 -16.30
N ALA A 60 10.30 -0.57 -16.65
CA ALA A 60 11.06 -1.81 -16.49
C ALA A 60 12.34 -1.81 -17.35
N VAL A 61 12.27 -1.33 -18.59
CA VAL A 61 13.46 -1.19 -19.46
C VAL A 61 14.47 -0.22 -18.84
N ALA A 62 14.02 0.95 -18.37
CA ALA A 62 14.91 1.93 -17.75
C ALA A 62 15.57 1.41 -16.45
N GLU A 63 14.85 0.61 -15.66
CA GLU A 63 15.41 -0.07 -14.48
C GLU A 63 16.47 -1.11 -14.88
N LEU A 64 16.20 -1.95 -15.88
CA LEU A 64 17.11 -2.99 -16.36
C LEU A 64 18.38 -2.42 -17.00
N GLU A 65 18.28 -1.27 -17.68
CA GLU A 65 19.42 -0.54 -18.22
C GLU A 65 20.22 0.23 -17.14
N GLY A 66 19.70 0.30 -15.91
CA GLY A 66 20.31 1.05 -14.81
C GLY A 66 20.22 2.56 -14.96
N THR A 67 19.34 3.07 -15.84
CA THR A 67 19.12 4.51 -16.06
C THR A 67 18.11 5.10 -15.08
N LEU A 68 17.30 4.26 -14.42
CA LEU A 68 16.33 4.65 -13.39
C LEU A 68 16.63 3.94 -12.05
N PRO A 69 17.02 4.67 -10.99
CA PRO A 69 17.21 4.08 -9.66
C PRO A 69 15.90 3.52 -9.07
N LEU A 70 15.99 2.48 -8.21
CA LEU A 70 14.85 1.82 -7.57
C LEU A 70 13.80 2.78 -6.97
N MET A 71 14.24 3.80 -6.23
CA MET A 71 13.29 4.75 -5.62
C MET A 71 12.53 5.55 -6.69
N LYS A 72 13.18 5.83 -7.82
CA LYS A 72 12.53 6.47 -8.97
C LYS A 72 11.62 5.53 -9.74
N VAL A 73 11.90 4.22 -9.75
CA VAL A 73 10.96 3.21 -10.26
C VAL A 73 9.66 3.26 -9.45
N SER A 74 9.74 3.23 -8.13
CA SER A 74 8.53 3.32 -7.29
C SER A 74 7.82 4.66 -7.37
N ASP A 75 8.55 5.77 -7.51
CA ASP A 75 7.94 7.07 -7.80
C ASP A 75 7.11 6.98 -9.09
N GLN A 76 7.69 6.51 -10.20
CA GLN A 76 7.01 6.37 -11.49
C GLN A 76 5.77 5.48 -11.42
N LEU A 77 5.88 4.31 -10.76
CA LEU A 77 4.76 3.38 -10.62
C LEU A 77 3.65 3.96 -9.73
N SER A 78 4.00 4.67 -8.66
CA SER A 78 3.03 5.36 -7.81
C SER A 78 2.30 6.46 -8.57
N TRP A 79 3.04 7.29 -9.31
CA TRP A 79 2.46 8.37 -10.13
C TRP A 79 1.56 7.82 -11.25
N LEU A 80 1.95 6.71 -11.88
CA LEU A 80 1.10 6.04 -12.86
C LEU A 80 -0.21 5.52 -12.25
N ALA A 81 -0.14 4.87 -11.08
CA ALA A 81 -1.32 4.41 -10.38
C ALA A 81 -2.24 5.58 -9.96
N GLU A 82 -1.67 6.69 -9.49
CA GLU A 82 -2.41 7.92 -9.15
C GLU A 82 -3.10 8.53 -10.37
N ALA A 83 -2.40 8.60 -11.51
CA ALA A 83 -2.99 9.07 -12.77
C ALA A 83 -4.14 8.17 -13.24
N MET A 84 -4.00 6.85 -13.12
CA MET A 84 -5.09 5.90 -13.43
C MET A 84 -6.28 6.05 -12.47
N ILE A 85 -6.04 6.25 -11.17
CA ILE A 85 -7.11 6.51 -10.21
C ILE A 85 -7.89 7.77 -10.60
N ASP A 86 -7.18 8.84 -10.95
CA ASP A 86 -7.78 10.13 -11.33
C ASP A 86 -8.67 10.00 -12.58
N VAL A 87 -8.10 9.52 -13.69
CA VAL A 87 -8.84 9.48 -14.97
C VAL A 87 -9.97 8.45 -14.96
N VAL A 88 -9.83 7.32 -14.27
CA VAL A 88 -10.89 6.32 -14.17
C VAL A 88 -12.05 6.86 -13.34
N LEU A 89 -11.79 7.56 -12.22
CA LEU A 89 -12.85 8.19 -11.44
C LEU A 89 -13.67 9.17 -12.27
N ASP A 90 -12.99 10.09 -12.98
CA ASP A 90 -13.65 11.07 -13.85
C ASP A 90 -14.50 10.35 -14.93
N LEU A 91 -13.93 9.31 -15.57
CA LEU A 91 -14.60 8.52 -16.61
C LEU A 91 -15.87 7.82 -16.11
N VAL A 92 -15.82 7.18 -14.92
CA VAL A 92 -16.98 6.45 -14.39
C VAL A 92 -18.00 7.36 -13.70
N GLU A 93 -17.61 8.57 -13.29
CA GLU A 93 -18.51 9.57 -12.73
C GLU A 93 -19.38 10.22 -13.80
N ALA A 94 -18.84 10.52 -14.97
CA ALA A 94 -19.56 11.19 -16.07
C ALA A 94 -20.97 10.61 -16.37
N PRO A 95 -21.14 9.29 -16.62
CA PRO A 95 -22.46 8.71 -16.86
C PRO A 95 -23.35 8.68 -15.60
N LEU A 96 -22.76 8.63 -14.41
CA LEU A 96 -23.50 8.68 -13.14
C LEU A 96 -24.08 10.08 -12.91
N ALA A 97 -23.27 11.12 -13.14
CA ALA A 97 -23.65 12.52 -13.08
C ALA A 97 -24.71 12.88 -14.15
N ALA A 98 -24.57 12.36 -15.37
CA ALA A 98 -25.55 12.60 -16.43
C ALA A 98 -26.97 12.09 -16.06
N ARG A 99 -27.06 10.98 -15.31
CA ARG A 99 -28.34 10.39 -14.89
C ARG A 99 -28.91 10.97 -13.61
N HIS A 100 -28.06 11.16 -12.61
CA HIS A 100 -28.47 11.48 -11.25
C HIS A 100 -28.25 12.95 -10.88
N GLY A 101 -27.58 13.72 -11.73
CA GLY A 101 -26.98 15.01 -11.36
C GLY A 101 -25.77 14.81 -10.46
N ARG A 102 -25.29 15.89 -9.88
CA ARG A 102 -24.17 15.85 -8.92
C ARG A 102 -24.71 15.81 -7.49
N PRO A 103 -23.99 15.17 -6.55
CA PRO A 103 -24.26 15.31 -5.14
C PRO A 103 -24.37 16.78 -4.74
N VAL A 104 -25.35 17.12 -3.91
CA VAL A 104 -25.43 18.41 -3.24
C VAL A 104 -25.69 18.22 -1.76
N CYS A 105 -25.15 19.12 -0.95
CA CYS A 105 -25.45 19.20 0.46
C CYS A 105 -25.47 20.66 0.92
N GLU A 106 -25.98 20.91 2.12
CA GLU A 106 -25.95 22.24 2.73
C GLU A 106 -24.77 22.37 3.69
N ARG A 107 -24.04 23.48 3.59
CA ARG A 107 -22.94 23.83 4.50
C ARG A 107 -23.05 25.31 4.85
N ASN A 108 -23.29 25.62 6.12
CA ASN A 108 -23.47 26.99 6.61
C ASN A 108 -24.60 27.77 5.87
N GLY A 109 -25.69 27.11 5.49
CA GLY A 109 -26.78 27.73 4.75
C GLY A 109 -26.54 27.87 3.24
N GLU A 110 -25.39 27.42 2.73
CA GLU A 110 -25.05 27.45 1.32
C GLU A 110 -25.12 26.06 0.69
N ARG A 111 -25.65 26.00 -0.53
CA ARG A 111 -25.67 24.79 -1.34
C ARG A 111 -24.27 24.55 -1.91
N VAL A 112 -23.66 23.44 -1.55
CA VAL A 112 -22.34 23.03 -2.02
C VAL A 112 -22.40 21.66 -2.69
N HIS A 113 -21.46 21.40 -3.59
CA HIS A 113 -21.24 20.07 -4.14
C HIS A 113 -20.16 19.39 -3.30
N PRO A 114 -20.52 18.40 -2.45
CA PRO A 114 -19.50 17.62 -1.80
C PRO A 114 -18.68 16.87 -2.85
N GLU A 115 -17.48 16.46 -2.46
CA GLU A 115 -16.53 15.74 -3.29
C GLU A 115 -16.18 14.39 -2.65
N VAL A 116 -15.72 13.47 -3.49
CA VAL A 116 -15.10 12.22 -3.07
C VAL A 116 -13.57 12.37 -3.06
N ALA A 117 -12.93 11.69 -2.13
CA ALA A 117 -11.49 11.53 -2.09
C ALA A 117 -11.12 10.05 -1.96
N VAL A 118 -9.93 9.73 -2.46
CA VAL A 118 -9.30 8.41 -2.37
C VAL A 118 -8.08 8.52 -1.49
N LEU A 119 -8.07 7.73 -0.43
CA LEU A 119 -6.93 7.54 0.45
C LEU A 119 -6.22 6.26 0.03
N ALA A 120 -4.93 6.38 -0.28
CA ALA A 120 -4.08 5.23 -0.55
C ALA A 120 -3.37 4.80 0.74
N TYR A 121 -3.45 3.51 1.02
CA TYR A 121 -2.75 2.82 2.11
C TYR A 121 -1.60 1.98 1.54
N GLY A 122 -0.89 1.27 2.42
CA GLY A 122 0.07 0.25 2.03
C GLY A 122 1.19 0.79 1.14
N LYS A 123 1.50 0.06 0.06
CA LYS A 123 2.61 0.42 -0.83
C LYS A 123 2.36 1.73 -1.58
N LEU A 124 1.14 1.97 -2.10
CA LEU A 124 0.83 3.22 -2.79
C LEU A 124 0.87 4.41 -1.83
N GLY A 125 0.32 4.23 -0.63
CA GLY A 125 0.37 5.23 0.43
C GLY A 125 1.79 5.56 0.89
N GLY A 126 2.68 4.57 0.85
CA GLY A 126 4.11 4.70 1.12
C GLY A 126 5.01 5.08 -0.06
N LEU A 127 4.50 5.28 -1.29
CA LEU A 127 5.33 5.49 -2.49
C LEU A 127 6.32 4.34 -2.78
N GLU A 128 5.84 3.11 -2.60
CA GLU A 128 6.63 1.88 -2.66
C GLU A 128 6.01 0.86 -3.61
N LEU A 129 5.25 1.32 -4.61
CA LEU A 129 4.74 0.41 -5.63
C LEU A 129 5.89 -0.27 -6.37
N GLY A 130 5.73 -1.58 -6.56
CA GLY A 130 6.50 -2.37 -7.51
C GLY A 130 5.57 -2.93 -8.58
N PHE A 131 6.12 -3.55 -9.62
CA PHE A 131 5.33 -4.18 -10.68
C PHE A 131 4.34 -5.21 -10.10
N GLY A 132 3.12 -5.21 -10.63
CA GLY A 132 2.07 -6.13 -10.18
C GLY A 132 1.55 -5.87 -8.76
N SER A 133 1.86 -4.74 -8.13
CA SER A 133 1.31 -4.42 -6.81
C SER A 133 -0.18 -4.08 -6.88
N ASP A 134 -0.93 -4.59 -5.91
CA ASP A 134 -2.31 -4.20 -5.64
C ASP A 134 -2.38 -2.75 -5.11
N LEU A 135 -3.56 -2.13 -5.24
CA LEU A 135 -3.83 -0.80 -4.68
C LEU A 135 -4.75 -0.89 -3.46
N ASP A 136 -4.19 -0.59 -2.28
CA ASP A 136 -4.95 -0.49 -1.03
C ASP A 136 -5.66 0.86 -0.94
N LEU A 137 -6.98 0.90 -1.16
CA LEU A 137 -7.74 2.16 -1.27
C LEU A 137 -8.88 2.26 -0.25
N VAL A 138 -9.11 3.47 0.26
CA VAL A 138 -10.28 3.83 1.06
C VAL A 138 -10.93 5.08 0.47
N PHE A 139 -12.23 5.02 0.23
CA PHE A 139 -13.00 6.14 -0.30
C PHE A 139 -13.67 6.93 0.83
N VAL A 140 -13.51 8.24 0.79
CA VAL A 140 -14.17 9.17 1.73
C VAL A 140 -14.90 10.27 0.96
N HIS A 141 -15.95 10.85 1.52
CA HIS A 141 -16.61 12.03 0.95
C HIS A 141 -16.86 13.10 2.01
N ASP A 142 -17.11 14.34 1.61
CA ASP A 142 -17.38 15.45 2.55
C ASP A 142 -18.85 15.91 2.60
N SER A 143 -19.79 15.10 2.10
CA SER A 143 -21.23 15.33 2.28
C SER A 143 -21.59 15.55 3.76
N THR A 144 -22.39 16.57 4.02
CA THR A 144 -22.98 16.82 5.34
C THR A 144 -24.21 15.94 5.56
N ALA A 145 -24.66 15.76 6.81
CA ALA A 145 -25.80 14.87 7.10
C ALA A 145 -27.17 15.47 6.68
N GLU A 146 -27.24 16.77 6.43
CA GLU A 146 -28.49 17.49 6.14
C GLU A 146 -28.69 17.65 4.63
N ALA A 147 -29.89 17.29 4.15
CA ALA A 147 -30.32 17.47 2.75
C ALA A 147 -29.31 16.97 1.68
N SER A 148 -28.68 15.82 1.93
CA SER A 148 -27.64 15.24 1.08
C SER A 148 -28.20 14.35 -0.04
N GLN A 149 -28.61 14.97 -1.14
CA GLN A 149 -29.12 14.27 -2.32
C GLN A 149 -28.51 14.81 -3.60
N THR A 150 -28.62 14.07 -4.69
CA THR A 150 -28.20 14.53 -6.01
C THR A 150 -29.24 15.45 -6.66
N ASP A 151 -28.83 16.24 -7.66
CA ASP A 151 -29.67 17.30 -8.23
C ASP A 151 -30.16 17.10 -9.67
N GLY A 152 -30.09 15.87 -10.17
CA GLY A 152 -30.60 15.51 -11.50
C GLY A 152 -32.00 14.92 -11.47
N GLU A 153 -32.44 14.43 -12.63
CA GLU A 153 -33.80 13.89 -12.83
C GLU A 153 -34.10 12.68 -11.94
N SER A 154 -33.11 11.81 -11.72
CA SER A 154 -33.21 10.65 -10.85
C SER A 154 -32.47 10.90 -9.54
N VAL A 155 -33.13 11.57 -8.60
CA VAL A 155 -32.54 11.92 -7.29
C VAL A 155 -32.20 10.67 -6.48
N ILE A 156 -30.97 10.62 -5.96
CA ILE A 156 -30.52 9.60 -4.99
C ILE A 156 -29.76 10.24 -3.82
N ASP A 157 -29.64 9.50 -2.72
CA ASP A 157 -28.83 9.90 -1.57
C ASP A 157 -27.33 9.98 -1.92
N ASN A 158 -26.60 10.94 -1.36
CA ASN A 158 -25.18 11.14 -1.65
C ASN A 158 -24.31 9.92 -1.29
N GLY A 159 -24.60 9.24 -0.18
CA GLY A 159 -23.90 8.01 0.19
C GLY A 159 -24.13 6.89 -0.83
N VAL A 160 -25.36 6.80 -1.38
CA VAL A 160 -25.68 5.87 -2.47
C VAL A 160 -24.97 6.26 -3.77
N TYR A 161 -24.91 7.55 -4.11
CA TYR A 161 -24.18 8.03 -5.28
C TYR A 161 -22.71 7.64 -5.21
N TYR A 162 -22.02 7.96 -4.10
CA TYR A 162 -20.61 7.65 -3.95
C TYR A 162 -20.33 6.15 -3.83
N ALA A 163 -21.22 5.37 -3.20
CA ALA A 163 -21.09 3.91 -3.21
C ALA A 163 -21.16 3.34 -4.63
N ARG A 164 -22.07 3.85 -5.48
CA ARG A 164 -22.16 3.44 -6.90
C ARG A 164 -20.92 3.88 -7.69
N LEU A 165 -20.40 5.07 -7.42
CA LEU A 165 -19.17 5.57 -8.04
C LEU A 165 -17.99 4.65 -7.71
N ALA A 166 -17.77 4.36 -6.43
CA ALA A 166 -16.71 3.46 -5.99
C ALA A 166 -16.88 2.03 -6.54
N GLN A 167 -18.11 1.51 -6.63
CA GLN A 167 -18.39 0.21 -7.27
C GLN A 167 -18.02 0.20 -8.76
N LYS A 168 -18.40 1.25 -9.50
CA LYS A 168 -18.05 1.39 -10.93
C LYS A 168 -16.55 1.53 -11.14
N PHE A 169 -15.89 2.31 -10.28
CA PHE A 169 -14.44 2.43 -10.26
C PHE A 169 -13.78 1.06 -10.06
N VAL A 170 -14.12 0.34 -8.99
CA VAL A 170 -13.55 -1.00 -8.71
C VAL A 170 -13.80 -1.96 -9.87
N HIS A 171 -14.99 -1.94 -10.46
CA HIS A 171 -15.32 -2.75 -11.63
C HIS A 171 -14.42 -2.40 -12.82
N PHE A 172 -14.21 -1.12 -13.12
CA PHE A 172 -13.32 -0.69 -14.20
C PHE A 172 -11.89 -1.16 -13.96
N MET A 173 -11.39 -1.04 -12.73
CA MET A 173 -10.02 -1.40 -12.36
C MET A 173 -9.76 -2.92 -12.47
N THR A 174 -10.69 -3.74 -11.97
CA THR A 174 -10.45 -5.18 -11.70
C THR A 174 -11.02 -6.14 -12.74
N THR A 175 -11.93 -5.69 -13.61
CA THR A 175 -12.58 -6.60 -14.57
C THR A 175 -11.57 -7.08 -15.62
N PRO A 176 -11.45 -8.41 -15.84
CA PRO A 176 -10.60 -8.94 -16.90
C PRO A 176 -11.15 -8.61 -18.29
N THR A 177 -10.25 -8.22 -19.18
CA THR A 177 -10.48 -7.93 -20.60
C THR A 177 -9.43 -8.68 -21.43
N PRO A 178 -9.49 -8.67 -22.78
CA PRO A 178 -8.38 -9.18 -23.60
C PRO A 178 -7.05 -8.49 -23.31
N ALA A 179 -7.06 -7.22 -22.88
CA ALA A 179 -5.87 -6.50 -22.42
C ALA A 179 -5.52 -6.77 -20.93
N GLY A 180 -6.17 -7.69 -20.24
CA GLY A 180 -5.94 -7.99 -18.82
C GLY A 180 -6.79 -7.16 -17.86
N ILE A 181 -6.27 -6.87 -16.66
CA ILE A 181 -6.90 -5.99 -15.66
C ILE A 181 -6.11 -4.67 -15.55
N LEU A 182 -6.74 -3.60 -15.06
CA LEU A 182 -6.04 -2.34 -14.87
C LEU A 182 -5.30 -2.28 -13.53
N TYR A 183 -5.87 -2.71 -12.41
CA TYR A 183 -5.18 -2.99 -11.14
C TYR A 183 -6.06 -3.90 -10.28
N GLU A 184 -5.43 -4.73 -9.47
CA GLU A 184 -6.12 -5.32 -8.31
C GLU A 184 -6.36 -4.23 -7.26
N ILE A 185 -7.52 -4.26 -6.61
CA ILE A 185 -7.93 -3.25 -5.62
C ILE A 185 -8.24 -3.95 -4.29
N ASP A 186 -7.54 -3.55 -3.23
CA ASP A 186 -7.84 -3.98 -1.86
C ASP A 186 -8.53 -2.85 -1.09
N LEU A 187 -9.71 -3.15 -0.53
CA LEU A 187 -10.53 -2.19 0.21
C LEU A 187 -10.67 -2.56 1.70
N ARG A 188 -9.91 -3.56 2.17
CA ARG A 188 -10.07 -4.13 3.53
C ARG A 188 -9.63 -3.21 4.65
N LEU A 189 -8.84 -2.17 4.36
CA LEU A 189 -8.36 -1.20 5.34
C LEU A 189 -9.35 -0.06 5.63
N ARG A 190 -10.54 -0.06 5.01
CA ARG A 190 -11.60 0.90 5.34
C ARG A 190 -12.19 0.63 6.74
N PRO A 191 -12.81 1.63 7.39
CA PRO A 191 -13.47 1.43 8.68
C PRO A 191 -14.41 0.22 8.71
N ASN A 192 -14.27 -0.63 9.72
CA ASN A 192 -14.97 -1.92 9.87
C ASN A 192 -14.66 -2.97 8.78
N GLY A 193 -13.59 -2.77 8.01
CA GLY A 193 -13.13 -3.67 6.95
C GLY A 193 -14.23 -4.08 5.98
N SER A 194 -14.28 -5.37 5.64
CA SER A 194 -15.27 -5.92 4.70
C SER A 194 -16.73 -5.73 5.14
N ALA A 195 -16.99 -5.55 6.44
CA ALA A 195 -18.34 -5.30 6.97
C ALA A 195 -18.74 -3.82 6.94
N GLY A 196 -17.79 -2.92 6.69
CA GLY A 196 -18.02 -1.49 6.59
C GLY A 196 -18.57 -1.03 5.25
N LEU A 197 -19.16 0.17 5.25
CA LEU A 197 -19.58 0.88 4.04
C LEU A 197 -18.38 1.03 3.09
N LEU A 198 -18.66 0.94 1.78
CA LEU A 198 -17.64 1.08 0.74
C LEU A 198 -17.04 2.50 0.71
N VAL A 199 -17.87 3.50 0.97
CA VAL A 199 -17.49 4.91 1.08
C VAL A 199 -18.03 5.44 2.40
N THR A 200 -17.26 6.27 3.10
CA THR A 200 -17.66 6.86 4.37
C THR A 200 -17.48 8.38 4.36
N GLY A 201 -18.31 9.11 5.11
CA GLY A 201 -18.08 10.54 5.30
C GLY A 201 -16.76 10.78 6.06
N ILE A 202 -16.00 11.81 5.70
CA ILE A 202 -14.72 12.14 6.35
C ILE A 202 -14.86 12.36 7.86
N ASP A 203 -15.98 12.91 8.32
CA ASP A 203 -16.25 13.08 9.76
C ASP A 203 -16.53 11.75 10.46
N SER A 204 -17.16 10.80 9.77
CA SER A 204 -17.37 9.43 10.27
C SER A 204 -16.06 8.64 10.27
N PHE A 205 -15.23 8.77 9.24
CA PHE A 205 -13.86 8.26 9.23
C PHE A 205 -13.06 8.80 10.42
N ALA A 206 -13.09 10.11 10.65
CA ALA A 206 -12.40 10.73 11.75
C ALA A 206 -12.91 10.22 13.11
N ARG A 207 -14.23 10.11 13.29
CA ARG A 207 -14.84 9.57 14.52
C ARG A 207 -14.39 8.13 14.78
N TYR A 208 -14.40 7.29 13.75
CA TYR A 208 -13.97 5.90 13.82
C TYR A 208 -12.49 5.79 14.21
N GLN A 209 -11.61 6.47 13.48
CA GLN A 209 -10.18 6.50 13.78
C GLN A 209 -9.91 7.00 15.21
N ARG A 210 -10.75 7.93 15.68
CA ARG A 210 -10.59 8.48 17.02
C ARG A 210 -11.05 7.56 18.15
N LYS A 211 -12.10 6.75 17.95
CA LYS A 211 -12.83 6.07 19.03
C LYS A 211 -12.83 4.54 18.96
N GLU A 212 -12.71 3.99 17.77
CA GLU A 212 -13.01 2.57 17.49
C GLU A 212 -11.82 1.84 16.87
N ALA A 213 -10.96 2.56 16.13
CA ALA A 213 -9.84 1.94 15.43
C ALA A 213 -8.80 1.34 16.38
N TRP A 214 -8.31 0.16 16.00
CA TRP A 214 -7.27 -0.58 16.71
C TRP A 214 -5.87 0.01 16.43
N THR A 215 -4.90 -0.31 17.28
CA THR A 215 -3.50 0.14 17.11
C THR A 215 -2.91 -0.26 15.75
N TRP A 216 -3.24 -1.45 15.22
CA TRP A 216 -2.79 -1.88 13.90
C TRP A 216 -3.41 -1.04 12.76
N GLU A 217 -4.60 -0.49 12.94
CA GLU A 217 -5.19 0.44 11.97
C GLU A 217 -4.50 1.80 12.01
N HIS A 218 -4.06 2.25 13.20
CA HIS A 218 -3.21 3.44 13.31
C HIS A 218 -1.83 3.20 12.70
N GLN A 219 -1.27 1.99 12.80
CA GLN A 219 -0.05 1.61 12.08
C GLN A 219 -0.24 1.73 10.57
N ALA A 220 -1.34 1.20 10.03
CA ALA A 220 -1.68 1.34 8.61
C ALA A 220 -1.87 2.83 8.21
N LEU A 221 -2.45 3.64 9.10
CA LEU A 221 -2.67 5.08 8.90
C LEU A 221 -1.35 5.87 8.78
N VAL A 222 -0.25 5.40 9.38
CA VAL A 222 1.09 5.99 9.17
C VAL A 222 1.43 6.00 7.68
N ARG A 223 1.12 4.91 6.97
CA ARG A 223 1.39 4.74 5.54
C ARG A 223 0.23 5.15 4.64
N THR A 224 -0.52 6.18 5.06
CA THR A 224 -1.69 6.66 4.32
C THR A 224 -1.53 8.09 3.85
N ARG A 225 -1.91 8.34 2.60
CA ARG A 225 -2.03 9.69 2.04
C ARG A 225 -3.24 9.78 1.10
N MET A 226 -3.74 11.00 0.91
CA MET A 226 -4.73 11.26 -0.13
C MET A 226 -4.05 11.25 -1.50
N VAL A 227 -4.59 10.48 -2.44
CA VAL A 227 -4.10 10.40 -3.84
C VAL A 227 -5.04 11.08 -4.82
N ARG A 228 -6.29 11.29 -4.43
CA ARG A 228 -7.28 12.05 -5.18
C ARG A 228 -8.25 12.74 -4.23
N GLY A 229 -8.57 14.00 -4.48
CA GLY A 229 -9.53 14.80 -3.71
C GLY A 229 -9.24 16.29 -3.90
N SER A 230 -10.08 17.16 -3.37
CA SER A 230 -9.79 18.60 -3.35
C SER A 230 -8.83 18.99 -2.23
N ASP A 231 -8.17 20.14 -2.38
CA ASP A 231 -7.25 20.68 -1.38
C ASP A 231 -7.91 20.82 0.01
N ALA A 232 -9.18 21.23 0.05
CA ALA A 232 -9.94 21.34 1.30
C ALA A 232 -10.16 19.97 1.97
N LEU A 233 -10.44 18.93 1.19
CA LEU A 233 -10.56 17.56 1.70
C LEU A 233 -9.20 17.00 2.14
N ALA A 234 -8.14 17.31 1.41
CA ALA A 234 -6.77 16.92 1.74
C ALA A 234 -6.34 17.53 3.08
N GLU A 235 -6.57 18.82 3.29
CA GLU A 235 -6.27 19.51 4.56
C GLU A 235 -7.04 18.89 5.74
N ARG A 236 -8.34 18.61 5.56
CA ARG A 236 -9.16 17.93 6.58
C ARG A 236 -8.63 16.54 6.90
N PHE A 237 -8.29 15.74 5.88
CA PHE A 237 -7.72 14.41 6.09
C PHE A 237 -6.38 14.48 6.81
N CYS A 238 -5.47 15.38 6.39
CA CYS A 238 -4.17 15.57 7.03
C CYS A 238 -4.33 15.96 8.51
N THR A 239 -5.28 16.84 8.82
CA THR A 239 -5.62 17.21 10.20
C THR A 239 -6.07 15.98 11.00
N VAL A 240 -6.99 15.18 10.47
CA VAL A 240 -7.48 13.96 11.13
C VAL A 240 -6.35 12.94 11.33
N ARG A 241 -5.51 12.73 10.31
CA ARG A 241 -4.36 11.82 10.38
C ARG A 241 -3.37 12.27 11.44
N ALA A 242 -2.98 13.55 11.45
CA ALA A 242 -2.10 14.13 12.46
C ALA A 242 -2.68 13.96 13.88
N GLU A 243 -3.95 14.33 14.10
CA GLU A 243 -4.62 14.16 15.40
C GLU A 243 -4.63 12.70 15.91
N VAL A 244 -4.70 11.72 15.01
CA VAL A 244 -4.69 10.29 15.37
C VAL A 244 -3.28 9.80 15.63
N LEU A 245 -2.31 10.18 14.80
CA LEU A 245 -0.92 9.72 14.93
C LEU A 245 -0.21 10.39 16.13
N GLU A 246 -0.48 11.67 16.40
CA GLU A 246 0.13 12.47 17.48
C GLU A 246 -0.48 12.22 18.87
N ARG A 247 -1.36 11.23 19.01
CA ARG A 247 -1.92 10.85 20.31
C ARG A 247 -0.84 10.40 21.26
N ARG A 248 -0.92 10.86 22.52
CA ARG A 248 -0.08 10.33 23.59
C ARG A 248 -0.46 8.87 23.86
N ARG A 249 0.53 7.99 23.80
CA ARG A 249 0.40 6.55 24.05
C ARG A 249 1.33 6.14 25.18
N ASP A 250 0.95 5.08 25.90
CA ASP A 250 1.90 4.36 26.74
C ASP A 250 2.81 3.54 25.82
N ILE A 251 4.11 3.83 25.86
CA ILE A 251 5.08 3.25 24.92
C ILE A 251 5.24 1.74 25.14
N GLU A 252 5.14 1.25 26.38
CA GLU A 252 5.28 -0.18 26.67
C GLU A 252 4.06 -0.95 26.18
N VAL A 253 2.86 -0.39 26.36
CA VAL A 253 1.62 -0.98 25.81
C VAL A 253 1.66 -0.99 24.29
N LEU A 254 2.01 0.13 23.67
CA LEU A 254 2.13 0.24 22.22
C LEU A 254 3.15 -0.76 21.67
N ARG A 255 4.34 -0.84 22.27
CA ARG A 255 5.41 -1.77 21.86
C ARG A 255 4.89 -3.20 21.85
N ARG A 256 4.23 -3.63 22.93
CA ARG A 256 3.66 -4.97 23.04
C ARG A 256 2.61 -5.23 21.95
N GLU A 257 1.67 -4.31 21.74
CA GLU A 257 0.61 -4.47 20.72
C GLU A 257 1.18 -4.59 19.30
N VAL A 258 2.17 -3.75 18.96
CA VAL A 258 2.86 -3.80 17.67
C VAL A 258 3.62 -5.12 17.52
N ALA A 259 4.34 -5.55 18.55
CA ALA A 259 5.12 -6.78 18.55
C ALA A 259 4.26 -8.03 18.41
N GLU A 260 3.16 -8.11 19.17
CA GLU A 260 2.19 -9.21 19.11
C GLU A 260 1.53 -9.30 17.72
N MET A 261 1.14 -8.15 17.15
CA MET A 261 0.57 -8.12 15.81
C MET A 261 1.59 -8.56 14.75
N ARG A 262 2.83 -8.09 14.85
CA ARG A 262 3.90 -8.46 13.92
C ARG A 262 4.14 -9.97 13.91
N GLU A 263 4.25 -10.55 15.09
CA GLU A 263 4.49 -11.98 15.24
C GLU A 263 3.30 -12.80 14.76
N LYS A 264 2.06 -12.36 15.02
CA LYS A 264 0.86 -12.95 14.44
C LYS A 264 0.88 -12.93 12.91
N MET A 265 1.25 -11.81 12.29
CA MET A 265 1.38 -11.73 10.83
C MET A 265 2.46 -12.65 10.30
N ARG A 266 3.64 -12.69 10.95
CA ARG A 266 4.74 -13.60 10.59
C ARG A 266 4.31 -15.05 10.61
N GLN A 267 3.55 -15.45 11.64
CA GLN A 267 3.02 -16.80 11.71
C GLN A 267 2.10 -17.09 10.53
N HIS A 268 1.22 -16.18 10.10
CA HIS A 268 0.28 -16.49 9.00
C HIS A 268 0.90 -16.39 7.61
N LEU A 269 1.92 -15.55 7.43
CA LEU A 269 2.45 -15.16 6.11
C LEU A 269 3.90 -15.58 5.86
N GLY A 270 4.67 -15.89 6.91
CA GLY A 270 6.08 -16.21 6.82
C GLY A 270 6.36 -17.61 6.25
N SER A 271 7.61 -17.82 5.84
CA SER A 271 8.04 -19.04 5.16
C SER A 271 7.95 -20.29 6.05
N ASP A 272 8.02 -20.11 7.38
CA ASP A 272 7.82 -21.16 8.40
C ASP A 272 6.50 -21.92 8.23
N ASN A 273 5.45 -21.26 7.75
CA ASN A 273 4.12 -21.84 7.50
C ASN A 273 3.84 -22.17 6.03
N ALA A 274 4.73 -21.78 5.11
CA ALA A 274 4.69 -22.20 3.71
C ALA A 274 5.06 -23.70 3.52
N ALA A 275 5.14 -24.49 4.61
CA ALA A 275 5.25 -25.95 4.58
C ALA A 275 4.12 -26.67 3.81
N GLY A 276 3.07 -25.96 3.39
CA GLY A 276 2.02 -26.45 2.48
C GLY A 276 2.11 -25.98 1.02
N LYS A 277 2.96 -25.00 0.68
CA LYS A 277 3.30 -24.67 -0.71
C LYS A 277 4.59 -25.42 -1.03
N ALA A 278 4.52 -26.35 -1.98
CA ALA A 278 5.60 -27.24 -2.36
C ALA A 278 6.85 -26.50 -2.87
N VAL A 279 7.68 -26.01 -1.95
CA VAL A 279 9.12 -25.84 -2.14
C VAL A 279 9.74 -26.60 -0.98
N GLY A 280 10.25 -27.79 -1.29
CA GLY A 280 10.68 -28.73 -0.28
C GLY A 280 11.70 -28.10 0.67
N LYS A 281 11.66 -28.57 1.92
CA LYS A 281 12.78 -28.63 2.87
C LYS A 281 14.07 -29.28 2.31
N ALA A 282 14.18 -29.44 0.99
CA ALA A 282 15.26 -30.04 0.24
C ALA A 282 16.00 -29.03 -0.67
N ALA A 283 15.67 -27.73 -0.65
CA ALA A 283 16.29 -26.71 -1.49
C ALA A 283 16.91 -25.55 -0.67
N GLY A 284 17.88 -25.84 0.20
CA GLY A 284 18.72 -24.83 0.87
C GLY A 284 18.01 -23.90 1.87
N ASN A 285 18.78 -23.26 2.76
CA ASN A 285 18.27 -22.16 3.60
C ASN A 285 17.81 -21.01 2.68
N THR A 286 16.50 -20.87 2.49
CA THR A 286 15.88 -19.73 1.82
C THR A 286 15.04 -18.96 2.81
N MET A 287 14.94 -17.64 2.64
CA MET A 287 14.24 -16.71 3.50
C MET A 287 13.26 -15.89 2.66
N ASP A 288 12.06 -15.65 3.19
CA ASP A 288 11.11 -14.67 2.65
C ASP A 288 11.57 -13.26 3.03
N ILE A 289 12.06 -12.49 2.05
CA ILE A 289 12.63 -11.14 2.25
C ILE A 289 11.60 -10.12 2.75
N LYS A 290 10.30 -10.42 2.65
CA LYS A 290 9.22 -9.55 3.08
C LYS A 290 8.75 -9.92 4.48
N GLN A 291 8.42 -11.19 4.70
CA GLN A 291 7.65 -11.65 5.86
C GLN A 291 8.49 -12.21 6.99
N ASP A 292 9.67 -12.76 6.71
CA ASP A 292 10.50 -13.38 7.74
C ASP A 292 11.23 -12.33 8.61
N ALA A 293 11.91 -12.81 9.65
CA ALA A 293 12.61 -11.94 10.59
C ALA A 293 13.79 -11.22 9.92
N GLY A 294 13.87 -9.91 10.09
CA GLY A 294 14.84 -9.05 9.39
C GLY A 294 14.36 -8.60 8.01
N GLY A 295 13.19 -9.06 7.56
CA GLY A 295 12.60 -8.68 6.28
C GLY A 295 11.96 -7.28 6.25
N ILE A 296 11.42 -6.91 5.09
CA ILE A 296 10.81 -5.59 4.84
C ILE A 296 9.72 -5.27 5.88
N ALA A 297 8.87 -6.24 6.24
CA ALA A 297 7.79 -6.03 7.20
C ALA A 297 8.31 -5.67 8.61
N ASP A 298 9.48 -6.16 9.03
CA ASP A 298 10.07 -5.76 10.32
C ASP A 298 10.45 -4.28 10.30
N ILE A 299 11.04 -3.81 9.20
CA ILE A 299 11.42 -2.40 9.02
C ILE A 299 10.16 -1.53 9.02
N GLU A 300 9.13 -1.90 8.26
CA GLU A 300 7.84 -1.18 8.22
C GLU A 300 7.21 -1.06 9.62
N PHE A 301 7.19 -2.15 10.38
CA PHE A 301 6.64 -2.17 11.74
C PHE A 301 7.45 -1.30 12.71
N MET A 302 8.78 -1.31 12.62
CA MET A 302 9.63 -0.43 13.43
C MET A 302 9.40 1.04 13.10
N VAL A 303 9.31 1.39 11.81
CA VAL A 303 9.03 2.77 11.37
C VAL A 303 7.66 3.24 11.87
N GLN A 304 6.62 2.41 11.70
CA GLN A 304 5.27 2.71 12.20
C GLN A 304 5.25 2.87 13.73
N PHE A 305 5.96 2.01 14.45
CA PHE A 305 6.12 2.11 15.90
C PHE A 305 6.77 3.44 16.30
N LEU A 306 7.87 3.83 15.64
CA LEU A 306 8.57 5.09 15.93
C LEU A 306 7.64 6.30 15.75
N VAL A 307 6.83 6.32 14.69
CA VAL A 307 5.84 7.39 14.48
C VAL A 307 4.81 7.39 15.61
N LEU A 308 4.16 6.25 15.90
CA LEU A 308 3.10 6.19 16.91
C LEU A 308 3.60 6.47 18.34
N ALA A 309 4.86 6.12 18.64
CA ALA A 309 5.48 6.32 19.94
C ALA A 309 5.92 7.77 20.16
N HIS A 310 6.39 8.46 19.12
CA HIS A 310 7.08 9.74 19.26
C HIS A 310 6.38 10.94 18.60
N ALA A 311 5.39 10.74 17.73
CA ALA A 311 4.70 11.82 17.02
C ALA A 311 4.07 12.86 17.97
N HIS A 312 3.61 12.45 19.16
CA HIS A 312 3.09 13.40 20.16
C HIS A 312 4.11 14.48 20.57
N ALA A 313 5.37 14.09 20.75
CA ALA A 313 6.44 15.00 21.12
C ALA A 313 7.17 15.58 19.88
N THR A 314 7.10 14.88 18.76
CA THR A 314 7.80 15.19 17.51
C THR A 314 6.85 15.12 16.31
N PRO A 315 5.94 16.11 16.14
CA PRO A 315 4.92 16.09 15.09
C PRO A 315 5.47 15.95 13.67
N ALA A 316 6.69 16.42 13.40
CA ALA A 316 7.34 16.29 12.09
C ALA A 316 7.43 14.83 11.57
N LEU A 317 7.35 13.82 12.47
CA LEU A 317 7.28 12.41 12.07
C LEU A 317 6.02 12.03 11.27
N VAL A 318 4.96 12.86 11.30
CA VAL A 318 3.72 12.61 10.56
C VAL A 318 3.71 13.28 9.19
N GLU A 319 4.71 14.09 8.84
CA GLU A 319 4.76 14.83 7.56
C GLU A 319 4.74 13.88 6.36
N TRP A 320 5.48 12.77 6.47
CA TRP A 320 5.64 11.78 5.40
C TRP A 320 4.94 10.47 5.74
N SER A 321 4.73 9.63 4.72
CA SER A 321 4.08 8.31 4.83
C SER A 321 4.95 7.16 4.34
N ASP A 322 6.10 7.43 3.73
CA ASP A 322 7.08 6.46 3.26
C ASP A 322 8.19 6.21 4.27
N ASN A 323 8.72 5.00 4.27
CA ASN A 323 9.74 4.58 5.24
C ASN A 323 11.02 5.43 5.18
N VAL A 324 11.45 5.83 3.98
CA VAL A 324 12.71 6.54 3.76
C VAL A 324 12.68 7.91 4.45
N ARG A 325 11.69 8.76 4.11
CA ARG A 325 11.61 10.10 4.69
C ARG A 325 11.23 10.08 6.16
N ILE A 326 10.47 9.08 6.62
CA ILE A 326 10.21 8.91 8.06
C ILE A 326 11.52 8.58 8.81
N LEU A 327 12.33 7.63 8.33
CA LEU A 327 13.63 7.28 8.94
C LEU A 327 14.60 8.46 8.92
N GLU A 328 14.68 9.19 7.81
CA GLU A 328 15.49 10.41 7.74
C GLU A 328 15.04 11.46 8.76
N THR A 329 13.73 11.65 8.91
CA THR A 329 13.17 12.61 9.86
C THR A 329 13.43 12.18 11.30
N ALA A 330 13.23 10.90 11.61
CA ALA A 330 13.54 10.33 12.92
C ALA A 330 15.02 10.49 13.28
N SER A 331 15.91 10.32 12.31
CA SER A 331 17.36 10.54 12.49
C SER A 331 17.69 12.02 12.71
N LYS A 332 17.20 12.91 11.86
CA LYS A 332 17.44 14.37 11.93
C LYS A 332 16.99 14.96 13.26
N LEU A 333 15.93 14.41 13.85
CA LEU A 333 15.33 14.89 15.11
C LEU A 333 15.83 14.13 16.35
N GLY A 334 16.76 13.19 16.18
CA GLY A 334 17.35 12.43 17.30
C GLY A 334 16.41 11.42 17.95
N VAL A 335 15.30 11.06 17.30
CA VAL A 335 14.37 10.01 17.75
C VAL A 335 15.00 8.63 17.60
N LEU A 336 15.77 8.45 16.52
CA LEU A 336 16.55 7.24 16.24
C LEU A 336 18.02 7.63 16.00
N PRO A 337 19.02 6.93 16.58
CA PRO A 337 20.42 7.21 16.30
C PRO A 337 20.72 7.17 14.80
N GLN A 338 21.64 8.02 14.34
CA GLN A 338 21.97 8.14 12.92
C GLN A 338 22.52 6.83 12.33
N SER A 339 23.29 6.06 13.11
CA SER A 339 23.76 4.72 12.74
C SER A 339 22.60 3.78 12.42
N ASP A 340 21.59 3.78 13.28
CA ASP A 340 20.49 2.83 13.26
C ASP A 340 19.53 3.18 12.12
N ALA A 341 19.21 4.46 11.95
CA ALA A 341 18.41 4.94 10.82
C ALA A 341 19.08 4.61 9.48
N ARG A 342 20.40 4.79 9.39
CA ARG A 342 21.17 4.44 8.20
C ARG A 342 21.15 2.93 7.93
N ALA A 343 21.34 2.11 8.96
CA ALA A 343 21.31 0.66 8.84
C ALA A 343 19.94 0.16 8.34
N LEU A 344 18.84 0.68 8.90
CA LEU A 344 17.50 0.35 8.44
C LEU A 344 17.24 0.79 7.00
N LEU A 345 17.70 1.99 6.62
CA LEU A 345 17.53 2.51 5.27
C LEU A 345 18.30 1.66 4.25
N GLU A 346 19.58 1.35 4.52
CA GLU A 346 20.41 0.53 3.65
C GLU A 346 19.81 -0.88 3.49
N ALA A 347 19.36 -1.50 4.59
CA ALA A 347 18.71 -2.81 4.55
C ALA A 347 17.39 -2.77 3.77
N TYR A 348 16.55 -1.78 4.04
CA TYR A 348 15.26 -1.61 3.35
C TYR A 348 15.42 -1.45 1.84
N LEU A 349 16.36 -0.61 1.39
CA LEU A 349 16.64 -0.39 -0.03
C LEU A 349 17.20 -1.66 -0.68
N ALA A 350 18.08 -2.39 0.00
CA ALA A 350 18.65 -3.63 -0.51
C ALA A 350 17.58 -4.73 -0.68
N LEU A 351 16.74 -4.95 0.34
CA LEU A 351 15.67 -5.94 0.30
C LEU A 351 14.64 -5.60 -0.78
N ARG A 352 14.29 -4.33 -0.93
CA ARG A 352 13.39 -3.90 -2.00
C ARG A 352 13.98 -4.05 -3.40
N ALA A 353 15.27 -3.79 -3.58
CA ALA A 353 15.96 -4.02 -4.84
C ALA A 353 15.91 -5.51 -5.23
N MET A 354 16.09 -6.40 -4.24
CA MET A 354 15.95 -7.85 -4.44
C MET A 354 14.53 -8.24 -4.84
N GLN A 355 13.51 -7.69 -4.15
CA GLN A 355 12.10 -7.93 -4.49
C GLN A 355 11.77 -7.50 -5.93
N HIS A 356 12.18 -6.29 -6.33
CA HIS A 356 11.97 -5.81 -7.70
C HIS A 356 12.62 -6.72 -8.74
N ARG A 357 13.86 -7.15 -8.50
CA ARG A 357 14.60 -8.03 -9.41
C ARG A 357 13.89 -9.37 -9.60
N GLN A 358 13.37 -9.97 -8.52
CA GLN A 358 12.62 -11.23 -8.65
C GLN A 358 11.42 -11.09 -9.56
N VAL A 359 10.65 -10.01 -9.42
CA VAL A 359 9.46 -9.76 -10.25
C VAL A 359 9.86 -9.60 -11.72
N LEU A 360 10.94 -8.86 -12.02
CA LEU A 360 11.44 -8.69 -13.39
C LEU A 360 11.97 -9.99 -14.01
N GLU A 361 12.52 -10.90 -13.19
CA GLU A 361 12.97 -12.23 -13.62
C GLU A 361 11.80 -13.24 -13.75
N GLY A 362 10.57 -12.81 -13.48
CA GLY A 362 9.38 -13.66 -13.51
C GLY A 362 9.23 -14.58 -12.29
N GLY A 363 10.00 -14.33 -11.24
CA GLY A 363 9.81 -14.94 -9.92
C GLY A 363 8.70 -14.24 -9.12
N ASP A 364 7.99 -14.99 -8.29
CA ASP A 364 6.90 -14.47 -7.45
C ASP A 364 6.87 -15.17 -6.08
N THR A 365 8.05 -15.39 -5.50
CA THR A 365 8.17 -16.15 -4.25
C THR A 365 8.61 -15.31 -3.06
N ASP A 366 9.18 -14.12 -3.26
CA ASP A 366 9.89 -13.35 -2.23
C ASP A 366 11.02 -14.19 -1.53
N LEU A 367 11.36 -15.38 -2.04
CA LEU A 367 12.31 -16.31 -1.43
C LEU A 367 13.71 -16.10 -1.97
N VAL A 368 14.68 -15.82 -1.10
CA VAL A 368 16.09 -15.59 -1.45
C VAL A 368 17.00 -16.51 -0.61
N PRO A 369 18.15 -16.99 -1.12
CA PRO A 369 19.12 -17.73 -0.31
C PRO A 369 19.62 -16.93 0.90
N ASP A 370 19.51 -17.51 2.09
CA ASP A 370 19.82 -16.90 3.40
C ASP A 370 21.26 -16.36 3.49
N ALA A 371 22.23 -17.10 2.93
CA ALA A 371 23.64 -16.71 2.93
C ALA A 371 23.89 -15.34 2.25
N ALA A 372 23.02 -14.91 1.33
CA ALA A 372 23.13 -13.61 0.67
C ALA A 372 22.56 -12.45 1.50
N LEU A 373 21.85 -12.74 2.59
CA LEU A 373 21.07 -11.77 3.37
C LEU A 373 21.67 -11.45 4.74
N SER A 374 22.50 -12.33 5.30
CA SER A 374 22.98 -12.23 6.69
C SER A 374 23.48 -10.84 7.08
N ASP A 375 24.35 -10.22 6.27
CA ASP A 375 24.90 -8.88 6.56
C ASP A 375 23.84 -7.76 6.44
N ILE A 376 22.85 -7.95 5.57
CA ILE A 376 21.75 -7.00 5.33
C ILE A 376 20.77 -7.02 6.51
N ILE A 377 20.42 -8.22 7.00
CA ILE A 377 19.35 -8.39 7.98
C ILE A 377 19.84 -8.31 9.42
N ALA A 378 21.13 -8.58 9.70
CA ALA A 378 21.66 -8.57 11.06
C ALA A 378 21.37 -7.26 11.83
N PRO A 379 21.58 -6.06 11.26
CA PRO A 379 21.21 -4.81 11.93
C PRO A 379 19.70 -4.68 12.16
N VAL A 380 18.88 -5.18 11.23
CA VAL A 380 17.41 -5.17 11.35
C VAL A 380 16.96 -6.05 12.51
N LEU A 381 17.57 -7.23 12.68
CA LEU A 381 17.28 -8.14 13.79
C LEU A 381 17.63 -7.53 15.15
N GLU A 382 18.79 -6.88 15.26
CA GLU A 382 19.21 -6.19 16.50
C GLU A 382 18.27 -5.03 16.86
N LEU A 383 17.90 -4.21 15.87
CA LEU A 383 17.00 -3.09 16.06
C LEU A 383 15.57 -3.53 16.35
N ARG A 384 15.11 -4.63 15.74
CA ARG A 384 13.82 -5.24 16.06
C ARG A 384 13.76 -5.66 17.53
N GLN A 385 14.83 -6.26 18.04
CA GLN A 385 14.90 -6.62 19.46
C GLN A 385 14.87 -5.37 20.35
N THR A 386 15.61 -4.34 19.97
CA THR A 386 15.74 -3.10 20.76
C THR A 386 14.45 -2.27 20.77
N LEU A 387 13.83 -2.07 19.60
CA LEU A 387 12.67 -1.20 19.44
C LEU A 387 11.37 -1.92 19.81
N LEU A 388 11.21 -3.19 19.41
CA LEU A 388 9.97 -3.94 19.56
C LEU A 388 10.02 -5.02 20.65
N GLY A 389 11.19 -5.29 21.24
CA GLY A 389 11.33 -6.35 22.24
C GLY A 389 11.15 -7.76 21.66
N LEU A 390 11.34 -7.93 20.34
CA LEU A 390 11.20 -9.20 19.64
C LEU A 390 12.59 -9.82 19.42
N PRO A 391 13.04 -10.77 20.27
CA PRO A 391 14.34 -11.41 20.09
C PRO A 391 14.32 -12.33 18.86
N TRP A 392 15.43 -12.38 18.14
CA TRP A 392 15.72 -13.47 17.22
C TRP A 392 16.50 -14.56 17.95
N CYS A 393 15.86 -15.70 18.22
CA CYS A 393 16.59 -16.89 18.63
C CYS A 393 17.29 -17.46 17.40
N VAL A 394 18.62 -17.33 17.34
CA VAL A 394 19.42 -18.31 16.59
C VAL A 394 19.11 -19.65 17.24
N GLN A 395 18.32 -20.51 16.60
CA GLN A 395 18.16 -21.87 17.08
C GLN A 395 19.55 -22.51 16.97
N GLU A 396 20.26 -22.64 18.09
CA GLU A 396 21.34 -23.62 18.17
C GLU A 396 20.73 -24.97 17.77
N PRO A 397 21.40 -25.76 16.91
CA PRO A 397 20.88 -27.05 16.51
C PRO A 397 20.65 -27.87 17.77
N VAL A 398 19.38 -28.17 18.04
CA VAL A 398 18.99 -29.02 19.18
C VAL A 398 19.76 -30.32 19.03
N ALA A 399 20.80 -30.50 19.84
CA ALA A 399 21.46 -31.78 19.97
C ALA A 399 20.36 -32.78 20.30
N GLN A 400 20.13 -33.74 19.39
CA GLN A 400 19.16 -34.80 19.59
C GLN A 400 19.56 -35.56 20.86
N VAL A 401 18.96 -35.21 21.98
CA VAL A 401 18.99 -36.03 23.18
C VAL A 401 18.09 -37.22 22.87
N SER A 402 18.71 -38.28 22.37
CA SER A 402 18.09 -39.59 22.18
C SER A 402 17.72 -40.14 23.56
N ALA A 403 16.49 -39.89 24.01
CA ALA A 403 15.90 -40.60 25.12
C ALA A 403 15.38 -41.97 24.62
N PRO A 404 15.81 -43.11 25.19
CA PRO A 404 15.32 -44.41 24.77
C PRO A 404 13.85 -44.59 25.14
N LEU A 405 13.09 -45.18 24.21
CA LEU A 405 11.69 -45.56 24.42
C LEU A 405 11.57 -46.58 25.56
N PRO A 406 10.55 -46.50 26.44
CA PRO A 406 10.31 -47.51 27.47
C PRO A 406 9.86 -48.82 26.83
N SER A 407 10.67 -49.87 27.00
CA SER A 407 10.34 -51.25 26.67
C SER A 407 9.29 -51.83 27.62
N ASP A 408 8.32 -52.53 27.05
CA ASP A 408 7.44 -53.58 27.57
C ASP A 408 7.36 -53.78 29.10
N ARG A 409 6.16 -53.56 29.64
CA ARG A 409 5.76 -54.13 30.95
C ARG A 409 5.69 -55.66 30.85
N PRO A 410 6.22 -56.41 31.83
CA PRO A 410 5.91 -57.82 31.96
C PRO A 410 4.55 -58.06 32.63
N ALA A 411 3.98 -59.22 32.33
CA ALA A 411 2.71 -59.74 32.80
C ALA A 411 2.71 -60.15 34.30
N ASP A 412 1.49 -60.18 34.85
CA ASP A 412 0.97 -60.92 36.01
C ASP A 412 1.62 -60.79 37.39
N THR A 413 0.89 -60.20 38.33
CA THR A 413 0.21 -60.92 39.44
C THR A 413 -0.80 -60.03 40.16
#